data_AF-A0A3B8UZM6-F1
#
_entry.id   AF-A0A3B8UZM6-F1
#
_cell.length_a   1.000
_cell.length_b   1.000
_cell.length_c   1.000
_cell.angle_alpha   90.00
_cell.angle_beta   90.00
_cell.angle_gamma   90.00
#
_symmetry.space_group_name_H-M   'P 1'
#
loop_
_entity.id
_entity.type
_entity.pdbx_description
1 polymer ?
#
loop_
_entity_poly.entity_id
_entity_poly.type
_entity_poly.pdbx_seq_one_letter_code
_entity_poly.pdbx_strand_id
1 'polypeptide(L)'
;MSDDPAGDPPPDLDHLRTLIDDLDHRLVELLNERARVVVDVGRAKHGDGTPIYAPDRESAVLGRVLAANAGPLPERTLEGIWRELMSGSFRLERPLRIGYLGPEGSFSHLASLRHFGSSTELAPMTAIRSVVEEVMHDRADYGLVPYENSIGGSITETLDAIAELDAPVCAESMVAIDQSLMANCPTEEIHAVASKPEALSQCGKF
;
A
#
# COMPACT_ATOMS: atom_id res chain seq x y z
N MET A 1 39.51 -41.71 22.50
CA MET A 1 39.08 -40.50 23.25
C MET A 1 38.86 -39.39 22.26
N SER A 2 37.60 -39.21 21.87
CA SER A 2 37.11 -38.02 21.18
C SER A 2 35.65 -37.90 21.62
N ASP A 3 35.43 -37.11 22.67
CA ASP A 3 34.11 -36.67 23.11
C ASP A 3 33.62 -35.62 22.10
N ASP A 4 32.53 -35.92 21.39
CA ASP A 4 31.70 -34.90 20.74
C ASP A 4 30.82 -34.26 21.82
N PRO A 5 30.81 -32.93 22.00
CA PRO A 5 29.92 -32.31 22.96
C PRO A 5 28.49 -32.39 22.43
N ALA A 6 27.63 -33.10 23.17
CA ALA A 6 26.20 -33.16 22.92
C ALA A 6 25.63 -31.73 22.89
N GLY A 7 25.06 -31.34 21.74
CA GLY A 7 24.39 -30.05 21.58
C GLY A 7 23.20 -29.92 22.54
N ASP A 8 22.92 -28.68 22.98
CA ASP A 8 21.82 -28.38 23.90
C ASP A 8 20.48 -29.00 23.43
N PRO A 9 19.65 -29.49 24.36
CA PRO A 9 18.33 -30.00 24.02
C PRO A 9 17.50 -28.91 23.34
N PRO A 10 16.67 -29.27 22.34
CA PRO A 10 15.85 -28.30 21.64
C PRO A 10 14.91 -27.58 22.64
N PRO A 11 14.65 -26.27 22.45
CA PRO A 11 13.84 -25.51 23.38
C PRO A 11 12.40 -26.02 23.45
N ASP A 12 11.79 -25.91 24.63
CA ASP A 12 10.42 -26.33 24.90
C ASP A 12 9.40 -25.48 24.12
N LEU A 13 8.66 -26.14 23.23
CA LEU A 13 7.71 -25.50 22.33
C LEU A 13 6.56 -24.81 23.07
N ASP A 14 6.06 -25.40 24.15
CA ASP A 14 4.90 -24.83 24.86
C ASP A 14 5.29 -23.61 25.68
N HIS A 15 6.50 -23.62 26.23
CA HIS A 15 7.10 -22.43 26.84
C HIS A 15 7.30 -21.31 25.81
N LEU A 16 7.87 -21.62 24.63
CA LEU A 16 8.06 -20.63 23.56
C LEU A 16 6.74 -20.02 23.07
N ARG A 17 5.67 -20.81 22.97
CA ARG A 17 4.33 -20.31 22.62
C ARG A 17 3.79 -19.34 23.64
N THR A 18 3.92 -19.66 24.92
CA THR A 18 3.51 -18.76 26.01
C THR A 18 4.27 -17.42 25.93
N LEU A 19 5.56 -17.46 25.63
CA LEU A 19 6.35 -16.24 25.42
C LEU A 19 5.87 -15.43 24.21
N ILE A 20 5.45 -16.09 23.12
CA ILE A 20 4.87 -15.41 21.95
C ILE A 20 3.55 -14.74 22.35
N ASP A 21 2.66 -15.44 23.06
CA ASP A 21 1.37 -14.90 23.49
C ASP A 21 1.54 -13.64 24.37
N ASP A 22 2.50 -13.67 25.31
CA ASP A 22 2.83 -12.53 26.15
C ASP A 22 3.41 -11.34 25.34
N LEU A 23 4.25 -11.63 24.34
CA LEU A 23 4.78 -10.61 23.44
C LEU A 23 3.67 -10.00 22.58
N ASP A 24 2.77 -10.82 22.05
CA ASP A 24 1.65 -10.38 21.22
C ASP A 24 0.69 -9.48 22.00
N HIS A 25 0.40 -9.81 23.26
CA HIS A 25 -0.36 -8.94 24.15
C HIS A 25 0.30 -7.57 24.32
N ARG A 26 1.61 -7.52 24.56
CA ARG A 26 2.36 -6.27 24.70
C ARG A 26 2.41 -5.48 23.39
N LEU A 27 2.50 -6.15 22.25
CA LEU A 27 2.40 -5.51 20.93
C LEU A 27 1.03 -4.84 20.78
N VAL A 28 -0.06 -5.53 21.09
CA VAL A 28 -1.41 -4.95 21.04
C VAL A 28 -1.55 -3.72 21.95
N GLU A 29 -1.01 -3.78 23.17
CA GLU A 29 -1.01 -2.63 24.09
C GLU A 29 -0.28 -1.41 23.49
N LEU A 30 0.93 -1.62 22.96
CA LEU A 30 1.73 -0.56 22.34
C LEU A 30 1.07 0.01 21.07
N LEU A 31 0.46 -0.84 20.26
CA LEU A 31 -0.27 -0.42 19.06
C LEU A 31 -1.49 0.42 19.43
N ASN A 32 -2.22 0.03 20.48
CA ASN A 32 -3.35 0.82 20.99
C ASN A 32 -2.91 2.16 21.57
N GLU A 33 -1.78 2.20 22.31
CA GLU A 33 -1.21 3.45 22.81
C GLU A 33 -0.84 4.39 21.66
N ARG A 34 -0.15 3.87 20.64
CA ARG A 34 0.18 4.62 19.42
C ARG A 34 -1.08 5.13 18.73
N ALA A 35 -2.12 4.32 18.60
CA ALA A 35 -3.38 4.72 17.97
C ALA A 35 -4.08 5.86 18.72
N ARG A 36 -4.04 5.89 20.06
CA ARG A 36 -4.57 7.02 20.84
C ARG A 36 -3.82 8.32 20.54
N VAL A 37 -2.49 8.25 20.45
CA VAL A 37 -1.66 9.42 20.08
C VAL A 37 -2.01 9.92 18.68
N VAL A 38 -2.22 9.02 17.72
CA VAL A 38 -2.69 9.39 16.36
C VAL A 38 -4.02 10.12 16.44
N VAL A 39 -5.00 9.63 17.21
CA VAL A 39 -6.30 10.31 17.36
C VAL A 39 -6.13 11.73 17.89
N ASP A 40 -5.25 11.94 18.87
CA ASP A 40 -4.97 13.27 19.41
C ASP A 40 -4.21 14.16 18.41
N VAL A 41 -3.33 13.60 17.59
CA VAL A 41 -2.70 14.30 16.45
C VAL A 41 -3.75 14.72 15.42
N GLY A 42 -4.68 13.84 15.07
CA GLY A 42 -5.79 14.12 14.17
C GLY A 42 -6.65 15.28 14.68
N ARG A 43 -7.00 15.25 15.98
CA ARG A 43 -7.73 16.36 16.65
C ARG A 43 -6.99 17.68 16.60
N ALA A 44 -5.66 17.68 16.80
CA ALA A 44 -4.85 18.88 16.72
C ALA A 44 -4.82 19.46 15.30
N LYS A 45 -4.72 18.62 14.27
CA LYS A 45 -4.68 19.04 12.86
C LYS A 45 -6.01 19.59 12.34
N HIS A 46 -7.14 19.18 12.91
CA HIS A 46 -8.47 19.64 12.50
C HIS A 46 -8.67 21.16 12.63
N GLY A 47 -7.86 21.86 13.44
CA GLY A 47 -7.92 23.32 13.59
C GLY A 47 -7.12 24.12 12.54
N ASP A 48 -6.11 23.51 11.91
CA ASP A 48 -5.06 24.23 11.18
C ASP A 48 -5.08 23.97 9.66
N GLY A 49 -6.05 23.20 9.14
CA GLY A 49 -6.15 22.88 7.71
C GLY A 49 -4.97 22.04 7.18
N THR A 50 -4.19 21.42 8.07
CA THR A 50 -3.05 20.58 7.68
C THR A 50 -3.57 19.28 7.04
N PRO A 51 -3.03 18.84 5.89
CA PRO A 51 -3.44 17.59 5.25
C PRO A 51 -3.35 16.39 6.21
N ILE A 52 -4.40 15.58 6.20
CA ILE A 52 -4.45 14.32 6.98
C ILE A 52 -3.41 13.36 6.41
N TYR A 53 -3.35 13.25 5.08
CA TYR A 53 -2.33 12.49 4.37
C TYR A 53 -1.04 13.29 4.20
N ALA A 54 0.09 12.72 4.62
CA ALA A 54 1.42 13.37 4.57
C ALA A 54 2.50 12.34 4.16
N PRO A 55 2.75 12.14 2.84
CA PRO A 55 3.70 11.15 2.33
C PRO A 55 5.12 11.28 2.91
N ASP A 56 5.59 12.52 3.07
CA ASP A 56 6.91 12.81 3.65
C ASP A 56 7.01 12.30 5.10
N ARG A 57 5.90 12.42 5.84
CA ARG A 57 5.83 11.96 7.23
C ARG A 57 5.85 10.43 7.28
N GLU A 58 5.13 9.75 6.39
CA GLU A 58 5.16 8.30 6.28
C GLU A 58 6.55 7.78 5.95
N SER A 59 7.20 8.37 4.94
CA SER A 59 8.55 8.01 4.52
C SER A 59 9.55 8.20 5.67
N ALA A 60 9.44 9.29 6.43
CA ALA A 60 10.27 9.52 7.60
C ALA A 60 9.99 8.53 8.75
N VAL A 61 8.74 8.08 8.93
CA VAL A 61 8.40 7.04 9.92
C VAL A 61 9.03 5.71 9.50
N LEU A 62 8.85 5.29 8.25
CA LEU A 62 9.43 4.04 7.73
C LEU A 62 10.96 4.07 7.84
N GLY A 63 11.60 5.17 7.46
CA GLY A 63 13.05 5.32 7.58
C GLY A 63 13.56 5.12 9.01
N ARG A 64 12.85 5.65 10.02
CA ARG A 64 13.19 5.43 11.44
C ARG A 64 12.99 3.99 11.89
N VAL A 65 11.92 3.34 11.43
CA VAL A 65 11.61 1.94 11.78
C VAL A 65 12.66 1.01 11.20
N LEU A 66 13.01 1.20 9.93
CA LEU A 66 14.04 0.40 9.27
C LEU A 66 15.41 0.60 9.91
N ALA A 67 15.77 1.85 10.24
CA ALA A 67 17.02 2.13 10.96
C ALA A 67 17.08 1.51 12.36
N ALA A 68 15.92 1.29 13.00
CA ALA A 68 15.83 0.64 14.31
C ALA A 68 15.76 -0.89 14.22
N ASN A 69 15.65 -1.48 13.02
CA ASN A 69 15.55 -2.91 12.85
C ASN A 69 16.92 -3.59 13.03
N ALA A 70 17.08 -4.31 14.13
CA ALA A 70 18.26 -5.16 14.39
C ALA A 70 18.03 -6.64 13.96
N GLY A 71 16.93 -6.93 13.27
CA GLY A 71 16.49 -8.29 12.93
C GLY A 71 15.69 -8.95 14.07
N PRO A 72 15.29 -10.22 13.92
CA PRO A 72 15.53 -11.11 12.78
C PRO A 72 14.55 -10.90 11.61
N LEU A 73 13.57 -10.00 11.75
CA LEU A 73 12.58 -9.76 10.70
C LEU A 73 13.19 -9.05 9.48
N PRO A 74 12.91 -9.51 8.25
CA PRO A 74 13.28 -8.80 7.03
C PRO A 74 12.65 -7.40 6.98
N GLU A 75 13.36 -6.44 6.40
CA GLU A 75 12.90 -5.06 6.24
C GLU A 75 11.54 -4.96 5.54
N ARG A 76 11.34 -5.75 4.47
CA ARG A 76 10.05 -5.82 3.74
C ARG A 76 8.86 -6.16 4.64
N THR A 77 9.09 -6.97 5.68
CA THR A 77 8.03 -7.40 6.60
C THR A 77 7.67 -6.26 7.55
N LEU A 78 8.67 -5.57 8.10
CA LEU A 78 8.43 -4.39 8.93
C LEU A 78 7.77 -3.26 8.15
N GLU A 79 8.20 -3.04 6.90
CA GLU A 79 7.56 -2.05 6.03
C GLU A 79 6.07 -2.35 5.84
N GLY A 80 5.71 -3.60 5.55
CA GLY A 80 4.31 -4.02 5.40
C GLY A 80 3.49 -3.80 6.67
N ILE A 81 4.02 -4.20 7.83
CA ILE A 81 3.36 -4.00 9.13
C ILE A 81 3.12 -2.51 9.38
N TRP A 82 4.13 -1.66 9.16
CA TRP A 82 4.00 -0.23 9.42
C TRP A 82 3.09 0.50 8.43
N ARG A 83 3.10 0.11 7.15
CA ARG A 83 2.16 0.66 6.16
C ARG A 83 0.71 0.38 6.55
N GLU A 84 0.38 -0.86 6.93
CA GLU A 84 -0.98 -1.19 7.36
C GLU A 84 -1.35 -0.49 8.68
N LEU A 85 -0.41 -0.40 9.63
CA LEU A 85 -0.61 0.34 10.88
C LEU A 85 -0.89 1.83 10.63
N MET A 86 -0.18 2.47 9.69
CA MET A 86 -0.43 3.85 9.28
C MET A 86 -1.79 3.97 8.56
N SER A 87 -2.12 3.03 7.67
CA SER A 87 -3.42 3.00 6.99
C SER A 87 -4.60 2.91 7.96
N GLY A 88 -4.55 1.97 8.92
CA GLY A 88 -5.57 1.83 9.96
C GLY A 88 -5.66 3.08 10.86
N SER A 89 -4.56 3.79 11.04
CA SER A 89 -4.51 5.05 11.80
C SER A 89 -5.24 6.19 11.08
N PHE A 90 -5.18 6.28 9.74
CA PHE A 90 -5.92 7.30 8.99
C PHE A 90 -7.42 7.20 9.18
N ARG A 91 -7.96 5.98 9.19
CA ARG A 91 -9.39 5.74 9.42
C ARG A 91 -9.88 6.29 10.76
N LEU A 92 -9.00 6.31 11.79
CA LEU A 92 -9.33 6.88 13.10
C LEU A 92 -9.33 8.41 13.09
N GLU A 93 -8.55 9.06 12.21
CA GLU A 93 -8.55 10.52 12.04
C GLU A 93 -9.74 10.97 11.19
N ARG A 94 -9.98 10.33 10.03
CA ARG A 94 -11.14 10.53 9.14
C ARG A 94 -11.23 9.39 8.12
N PRO A 95 -12.41 8.82 7.83
CA PRO A 95 -12.55 7.88 6.73
C PRO A 95 -12.22 8.58 5.41
N LEU A 96 -11.15 8.15 4.75
CA LEU A 96 -10.72 8.68 3.45
C LEU A 96 -11.40 7.91 2.31
N ARG A 97 -11.97 8.65 1.36
CA ARG A 97 -12.47 8.13 0.10
C ARG A 97 -11.48 8.45 -1.02
N ILE A 98 -10.93 7.41 -1.64
CA ILE A 98 -9.92 7.52 -2.68
C ILE A 98 -10.52 7.10 -4.02
N GLY A 99 -10.61 8.05 -4.96
CA GLY A 99 -10.99 7.75 -6.35
C GLY A 99 -9.81 7.17 -7.12
N TYR A 100 -10.01 6.15 -7.94
CA TYR A 100 -8.94 5.62 -8.80
C TYR A 100 -9.47 5.16 -10.16
N LEU A 101 -8.58 5.06 -11.15
CA LEU A 101 -8.93 4.51 -12.46
C LEU A 101 -9.18 2.99 -12.37
N GLY A 102 -10.45 2.60 -12.45
CA GLY A 102 -10.89 1.21 -12.32
C GLY A 102 -10.55 0.32 -13.52
N PRO A 103 -11.06 -0.93 -13.50
CA PRO A 103 -11.88 -1.55 -12.45
C PRO A 103 -11.04 -2.03 -11.25
N GLU A 104 -11.71 -2.62 -10.27
CA GLU A 104 -11.05 -3.36 -9.19
C GLU A 104 -10.09 -4.43 -9.77
N GLY A 105 -8.90 -4.55 -9.17
CA GLY A 105 -7.83 -5.43 -9.65
C GLY A 105 -6.94 -4.82 -10.74
N SER A 106 -7.22 -3.58 -11.20
CA SER A 106 -6.31 -2.86 -12.10
C SER A 106 -4.98 -2.48 -11.40
N PHE A 107 -3.98 -2.07 -12.18
CA PHE A 107 -2.74 -1.53 -11.60
C PHE A 107 -2.98 -0.27 -10.75
N SER A 108 -3.96 0.56 -11.11
CA SER A 108 -4.35 1.72 -10.29
C SER A 108 -5.05 1.30 -9.00
N HIS A 109 -5.80 0.19 -9.00
CA HIS A 109 -6.32 -0.40 -7.76
C HIS A 109 -5.17 -0.85 -6.84
N LEU A 110 -4.20 -1.59 -7.39
CA LEU A 110 -3.03 -2.05 -6.65
C LEU A 110 -2.18 -0.88 -6.14
N ALA A 111 -2.01 0.17 -6.95
CA ALA A 111 -1.33 1.40 -6.55
C ALA A 111 -2.04 2.05 -5.36
N SER A 112 -3.36 2.14 -5.41
CA SER A 112 -4.17 2.74 -4.35
C SER A 112 -4.05 1.96 -3.05
N LEU A 113 -4.13 0.62 -3.11
CA LEU A 113 -3.92 -0.26 -1.96
C LEU A 113 -2.51 -0.13 -1.36
N ARG A 114 -1.48 -0.03 -2.20
CA ARG A 114 -0.09 0.11 -1.71
C ARG A 114 0.18 1.48 -1.09
N HIS A 115 -0.44 2.52 -1.62
CA HIS A 115 -0.19 3.91 -1.22
C HIS A 115 -1.02 4.32 0.00
N PHE A 116 -2.33 4.05 -0.02
CA PHE A 116 -3.26 4.43 1.05
C PHE A 116 -3.54 3.31 2.05
N GLY A 117 -3.16 2.08 1.71
CA GLY A 117 -3.41 0.87 2.49
C GLY A 117 -4.83 0.33 2.35
N SER A 118 -5.03 -0.90 2.83
CA SER A 118 -6.28 -1.66 2.65
C SER A 118 -7.45 -1.13 3.48
N SER A 119 -7.16 -0.28 4.47
CA SER A 119 -8.14 0.28 5.40
C SER A 119 -8.81 1.56 4.90
N THR A 120 -8.72 1.91 3.61
CA THR A 120 -9.38 3.09 3.01
C THR A 120 -10.56 2.74 2.10
N GLU A 121 -11.50 3.67 1.89
CA GLU A 121 -12.61 3.46 0.94
C GLU A 121 -12.09 3.74 -0.48
N LEU A 122 -11.91 2.68 -1.28
CA LEU A 122 -11.46 2.80 -2.67
C LEU A 122 -12.66 2.83 -3.61
N ALA A 123 -12.82 3.91 -4.37
CA ALA A 123 -13.90 4.11 -5.31
C ALA A 123 -13.41 4.00 -6.76
N PRO A 124 -13.75 2.91 -7.49
CA PRO A 124 -13.37 2.76 -8.90
C PRO A 124 -14.13 3.75 -9.78
N MET A 125 -13.41 4.43 -10.67
CA MET A 125 -13.96 5.32 -11.69
C MET A 125 -13.69 4.76 -13.09
N THR A 126 -14.54 5.09 -14.05
CA THR A 126 -14.42 4.59 -15.44
C THR A 126 -13.50 5.43 -16.32
N ALA A 127 -13.19 6.66 -15.92
CA ALA A 127 -12.37 7.60 -16.68
C ALA A 127 -11.45 8.41 -15.76
N ILE A 128 -10.31 8.85 -16.29
CA ILE A 128 -9.32 9.64 -15.55
C ILE A 128 -9.91 10.97 -15.14
N ARG A 129 -10.60 11.65 -16.07
CA ARG A 129 -11.29 12.91 -15.80
C ARG A 129 -12.27 12.81 -14.64
N SER A 130 -13.02 11.71 -14.54
CA SER A 130 -13.96 11.49 -13.44
C SER A 130 -13.26 11.39 -12.09
N VAL A 131 -12.06 10.81 -12.01
CA VAL A 131 -11.28 10.78 -10.76
C VAL A 131 -10.94 12.21 -10.34
N VAL A 132 -10.44 13.04 -11.26
CA VAL A 132 -10.06 14.43 -10.97
C VAL A 132 -11.30 15.25 -10.58
N GLU A 133 -12.41 15.10 -11.31
CA GLU A 133 -13.68 15.77 -10.99
C GLU A 133 -14.21 15.38 -9.60
N GLU A 134 -14.17 14.10 -9.21
CA GLU A 134 -14.64 13.69 -7.87
C GLU A 134 -13.83 14.37 -6.74
N VAL A 135 -12.51 14.53 -6.92
CA VAL A 135 -11.65 15.23 -5.96
C VAL A 135 -11.98 16.71 -5.93
N MET A 136 -12.07 17.35 -7.10
CA MET A 136 -12.31 18.80 -7.19
C MET A 136 -13.70 19.24 -6.70
N HIS A 137 -14.66 18.31 -6.62
CA HIS A 137 -15.99 18.57 -6.06
C HIS A 137 -16.14 18.06 -4.61
N ASP A 138 -15.04 17.79 -3.90
CA ASP A 138 -15.02 17.29 -2.52
C ASP A 138 -15.83 15.99 -2.31
N ARG A 139 -16.02 15.20 -3.37
CA ARG A 139 -16.70 13.88 -3.31
C ARG A 139 -15.70 12.76 -3.02
N ALA A 140 -14.43 12.95 -3.32
CA ALA A 140 -13.33 12.09 -2.89
C ALA A 140 -12.25 12.96 -2.23
N ASP A 141 -11.58 12.45 -1.19
CA ASP A 141 -10.53 13.18 -0.49
C ASP A 141 -9.24 13.21 -1.33
N TYR A 142 -8.95 12.11 -2.06
CA TYR A 142 -7.81 12.01 -2.97
C TYR A 142 -8.16 11.20 -4.23
N GLY A 143 -7.38 11.41 -5.29
CA GLY A 143 -7.51 10.72 -6.56
C GLY A 143 -6.17 10.12 -7.00
N LEU A 144 -6.17 8.85 -7.41
CA LEU A 144 -5.01 8.18 -7.99
C LEU A 144 -5.23 7.94 -9.48
N VAL A 145 -4.41 8.59 -10.29
CA VAL A 145 -4.45 8.52 -11.75
C VAL A 145 -3.04 8.21 -12.28
N PRO A 146 -2.92 7.34 -13.30
CA PRO A 146 -1.63 7.13 -13.94
C PRO A 146 -1.30 8.35 -14.81
N TYR A 147 -0.09 8.91 -14.71
CA TYR A 147 0.32 10.05 -15.55
C TYR A 147 1.41 9.68 -16.57
N GLU A 148 2.11 8.57 -16.36
CA GLU A 148 3.17 8.09 -17.25
C GLU A 148 3.27 6.56 -17.19
N ASN A 149 3.59 5.95 -18.32
CA ASN A 149 3.99 4.56 -18.40
C ASN A 149 5.33 4.41 -19.14
N SER A 150 6.12 3.40 -18.78
CA SER A 150 7.47 3.19 -19.31
C SER A 150 7.51 2.83 -20.81
N ILE A 151 6.37 2.51 -21.41
CA ILE A 151 6.27 1.98 -22.78
C ILE A 151 5.54 2.96 -23.71
N GLY A 152 4.47 3.60 -23.24
CA GLY A 152 3.66 4.54 -24.00
C GLY A 152 3.94 6.01 -23.68
N GLY A 153 4.81 6.31 -22.71
CA GLY A 153 5.14 7.67 -22.28
C GLY A 153 4.06 8.29 -21.41
N SER A 154 4.01 9.62 -21.43
CA SER A 154 3.04 10.40 -20.65
C SER A 154 1.60 10.16 -21.12
N ILE A 155 0.68 10.10 -20.17
CA ILE A 155 -0.75 9.93 -20.42
C ILE A 155 -1.36 11.34 -20.49
N THR A 156 -1.55 11.83 -21.72
CA THR A 156 -2.06 13.18 -21.99
C THR A 156 -3.41 13.44 -21.33
N GLU A 157 -4.33 12.45 -21.31
CA GLU A 157 -5.63 12.59 -20.65
C GLU A 157 -5.51 13.01 -19.18
N THR A 158 -4.50 12.50 -18.47
CA THR A 158 -4.23 12.87 -17.06
C THR A 158 -3.72 14.29 -16.95
N LEU A 159 -2.76 14.66 -17.79
CA LEU A 159 -2.17 16.00 -17.79
C LEU A 159 -3.21 17.06 -18.17
N ASP A 160 -4.04 16.78 -19.16
CA ASP A 160 -5.14 17.65 -19.60
C ASP A 160 -6.17 17.81 -18.50
N ALA A 161 -6.62 16.72 -17.87
CA ALA A 161 -7.60 16.78 -16.77
C ALA A 161 -7.09 17.58 -15.57
N ILE A 162 -5.81 17.40 -15.19
CA ILE A 162 -5.18 18.17 -14.11
C ILE A 162 -5.10 19.65 -14.47
N ALA A 163 -4.67 19.99 -15.69
CA ALA A 163 -4.52 21.37 -16.14
C ALA A 163 -5.86 22.10 -16.29
N GLU A 164 -6.88 21.43 -16.83
CA GLU A 164 -8.21 22.01 -17.05
C GLU A 164 -8.96 22.28 -15.74
N LEU A 165 -8.77 21.41 -14.74
CA LEU A 165 -9.46 21.50 -13.45
C LEU A 165 -8.60 22.17 -12.36
N ASP A 166 -7.38 22.59 -12.69
CA ASP A 166 -6.39 23.16 -11.76
C ASP A 166 -6.19 22.30 -10.51
N ALA A 167 -6.10 20.98 -10.73
CA ALA A 167 -6.06 20.01 -9.63
C ALA A 167 -4.67 19.94 -8.99
N PRO A 168 -4.55 20.09 -7.65
CA PRO A 168 -3.25 20.03 -6.99
C PRO A 168 -2.70 18.60 -6.93
N VAL A 169 -1.43 18.43 -7.30
CA VAL A 169 -0.71 17.16 -7.15
C VAL A 169 0.04 17.16 -5.82
N CYS A 170 -0.25 16.16 -4.97
CA CYS A 170 0.32 16.09 -3.61
C CYS A 170 1.36 14.98 -3.43
N ALA A 171 1.39 13.97 -4.31
CA ALA A 171 2.28 12.83 -4.20
C ALA A 171 2.49 12.15 -5.56
N GLU A 172 3.61 11.44 -5.70
CA GLU A 172 3.87 10.53 -6.80
C GLU A 172 4.17 9.12 -6.25
N SER A 173 3.80 8.09 -7.02
CA SER A 173 4.13 6.70 -6.67
C SER A 173 4.45 5.92 -7.93
N MET A 174 5.59 5.22 -7.90
CA MET A 174 6.00 4.31 -8.95
C MET A 174 5.56 2.89 -8.60
N VAL A 175 4.79 2.27 -9.51
CA VAL A 175 4.32 0.89 -9.36
C VAL A 175 4.99 0.01 -10.39
N ALA A 176 5.78 -0.95 -9.92
CA ALA A 176 6.31 -2.02 -10.77
C ALA A 176 5.13 -2.86 -11.30
N ILE A 177 5.07 -2.99 -12.62
CA ILE A 177 4.05 -3.76 -13.34
C ILE A 177 4.63 -5.14 -13.63
N ASP A 178 4.15 -6.13 -12.89
CA ASP A 178 4.41 -7.54 -13.15
C ASP A 178 3.15 -8.19 -13.71
N GLN A 179 3.30 -8.96 -14.78
CA GLN A 179 2.20 -9.71 -15.39
C GLN A 179 2.35 -11.19 -15.07
N SER A 180 1.23 -11.84 -14.79
CA SER A 180 1.17 -13.27 -14.48
C SER A 180 0.19 -13.95 -15.43
N LEU A 181 0.59 -15.10 -15.96
CA LEU A 181 -0.30 -15.98 -16.70
C LEU A 181 -1.17 -16.74 -15.69
N MET A 182 -2.49 -16.58 -15.79
CA MET A 182 -3.46 -17.29 -14.96
C MET A 182 -4.24 -18.27 -15.82
N ALA A 183 -4.27 -19.53 -15.41
CA ALA A 183 -5.03 -20.58 -16.07
C ALA A 183 -5.67 -21.50 -15.02
N ASN A 184 -6.81 -22.09 -15.37
CA ASN A 184 -7.45 -23.14 -14.57
C ASN A 184 -7.10 -24.55 -15.08
N CYS A 185 -6.02 -24.64 -15.86
CA CYS A 185 -5.51 -25.86 -16.46
C CYS A 185 -3.97 -25.86 -16.42
N PRO A 186 -3.32 -27.02 -16.61
CA PRO A 186 -1.88 -27.10 -16.82
C PRO A 186 -1.44 -26.25 -18.01
N THR A 187 -0.23 -25.71 -17.96
CA THR A 187 0.32 -24.80 -18.98
C THR A 187 0.34 -25.44 -20.37
N GLU A 188 0.50 -26.77 -20.46
CA GLU A 188 0.52 -27.51 -21.72
C GLU A 188 -0.84 -27.52 -22.45
N GLU A 189 -1.93 -27.24 -21.74
CA GLU A 189 -3.30 -27.23 -22.29
C GLU A 189 -3.76 -25.82 -22.72
N ILE A 190 -2.89 -24.80 -22.61
CA ILE A 190 -3.22 -23.43 -22.99
C ILE A 190 -3.09 -23.25 -24.50
N HIS A 191 -4.22 -23.04 -25.17
CA HIS A 191 -4.26 -22.81 -26.63
C HIS A 191 -4.44 -21.34 -27.03
N ALA A 192 -4.91 -20.49 -26.12
CA ALA A 192 -5.14 -19.08 -26.36
C ALA A 192 -4.95 -18.27 -25.07
N VAL A 193 -4.37 -17.08 -25.20
CA VAL A 193 -4.20 -16.12 -24.11
C VAL A 193 -4.99 -14.86 -24.47
N ALA A 194 -5.87 -14.42 -23.58
CA ALA A 194 -6.65 -13.20 -23.74
C ALA A 194 -6.15 -12.15 -22.73
N SER A 195 -5.81 -10.96 -23.21
CA SER A 195 -5.45 -9.81 -22.38
C SER A 195 -5.62 -8.51 -23.18
N LYS A 196 -5.31 -7.37 -22.56
CA LYS A 196 -5.27 -6.07 -23.25
C LYS A 196 -4.09 -6.01 -24.23
N PRO A 197 -4.20 -5.27 -25.34
CA PRO A 197 -3.11 -5.17 -26.33
C PRO A 197 -1.77 -4.75 -25.72
N GLU A 198 -1.79 -3.83 -24.75
CA GLU A 198 -0.59 -3.34 -24.07
C GLU A 198 0.09 -4.44 -23.25
N ALA A 199 -0.70 -5.30 -22.62
CA ALA A 199 -0.21 -6.43 -21.85
C ALA A 199 0.37 -7.53 -22.75
N LEU A 200 -0.31 -7.86 -23.85
CA LEU A 200 0.20 -8.82 -24.83
C LEU A 200 1.51 -8.34 -25.47
N SER A 201 1.63 -7.04 -25.76
CA SER A 201 2.86 -6.44 -26.28
C SER A 201 4.03 -6.57 -25.30
N GLN A 202 3.78 -6.38 -24.00
CA GLN A 202 4.78 -6.51 -22.92
C GLN A 202 5.28 -7.94 -22.73
N CYS A 203 4.40 -8.92 -22.94
CA CYS A 203 4.71 -10.32 -22.74
C CYS A 203 5.17 -11.05 -24.02
N GLY A 204 5.35 -10.37 -25.16
CA GLY A 204 5.62 -11.03 -26.45
C GLY A 204 6.93 -11.85 -26.55
N LYS A 205 7.80 -11.82 -25.53
CA LYS A 205 9.03 -12.63 -25.45
C LYS A 205 8.87 -13.92 -24.63
N PHE A 206 7.75 -14.11 -23.96
CA PHE A 206 7.40 -15.29 -23.17
C PHE A 206 6.52 -16.24 -23.98
#